data_AF-W1YRP4-F1
#
_entry.id   AF-W1YRP4-F1
#
_cell.length_a   1.000
_cell.length_b   1.000
_cell.length_c   1.000
_cell.angle_alpha   90.00
_cell.angle_beta   90.00
_cell.angle_gamma   90.00
#
_symmetry.space_group_name_H-M   'P 1'
#
loop_
_entity.id
_entity.type
_entity.pdbx_description
1 polymer ?
#
loop_
_entity_poly.entity_id
_entity_poly.type
_entity_poly.pdbx_seq_one_letter_code
_entity_poly.pdbx_strand_id
1 'polypeptide(L)'
;ESTVDIAESTRRIAASRIPADHMVLMAGFTAGNEKGELVVLGRNGSDYSAAVLAACLRADCCEIWTDVDGVYTCDPRQVPDARLLKSMSYQ
;
A
#
# COMPACT_ATOMS: atom_id res chain seq x y z
N GLU A 1 11.76 -9.09 7.26
CA GLU A 1 10.59 -8.36 6.71
C GLU A 1 10.63 -6.95 7.27
N SER A 2 10.34 -5.93 6.47
CA SER A 2 10.31 -4.55 6.98
C SER A 2 8.99 -4.31 7.70
N THR A 3 9.05 -3.81 8.93
CA THR A 3 7.86 -3.55 9.74
C THR A 3 7.67 -2.06 9.92
N VAL A 4 6.44 -1.57 9.72
CA VAL A 4 6.08 -0.17 9.97
C VAL A 4 5.31 -0.05 11.28
N ASP A 5 5.70 0.93 12.12
CA ASP A 5 4.91 1.35 13.27
C ASP A 5 3.71 2.18 12.79
N ILE A 6 2.54 1.56 12.77
CA ILE A 6 1.28 2.20 12.34
C ILE A 6 0.87 3.31 13.31
N ALA A 7 1.10 3.16 14.62
CA ALA A 7 0.69 4.15 15.61
C ALA A 7 1.52 5.44 15.47
N GLU A 8 2.84 5.32 15.33
CA GLU A 8 3.73 6.44 15.08
C GLU A 8 3.44 7.09 13.72
N SER A 9 3.25 6.28 12.67
CA SER A 9 2.97 6.78 11.32
C SER A 9 1.64 7.56 11.28
N THR A 10 0.60 7.05 11.96
CA THR A 10 -0.69 7.73 12.10
C THR A 10 -0.52 9.11 12.77
N ARG A 11 0.27 9.19 13.86
CA ARG A 11 0.54 10.48 14.52
C ARG A 11 1.23 11.47 13.57
N ARG A 12 2.20 11.02 12.78
CA ARG A 12 2.94 11.88 11.83
C ARG A 12 2.03 12.40 10.72
N ILE A 13 1.20 11.54 10.13
CA ILE A 13 0.26 11.94 9.08
C ILE A 13 -0.76 12.95 9.61
N ALA A 14 -1.33 12.71 10.80
CA ALA A 14 -2.24 13.66 11.43
C ALA A 14 -1.59 15.03 11.71
N ALA A 15 -0.30 15.03 12.09
CA ALA A 15 0.46 16.25 12.31
C ALA A 15 0.73 17.04 11.03
N SER A 16 0.68 16.42 9.85
CA SER A 16 0.85 17.10 8.55
C SER A 16 -0.32 18.01 8.18
N ARG A 17 -1.46 17.95 8.89
CA ARG A 17 -2.63 18.84 8.71
C ARG A 17 -3.08 18.98 7.26
N ILE A 18 -3.11 17.88 6.53
CA ILE A 18 -3.55 17.83 5.13
C ILE A 18 -5.04 18.24 5.08
N PRO A 19 -5.41 19.27 4.30
CA PRO A 19 -6.81 19.68 4.15
C PRO A 19 -7.64 18.60 3.43
N ALA A 20 -8.92 18.49 3.77
CA ALA A 20 -9.80 17.44 3.25
C ALA A 20 -10.11 17.55 1.74
N ASP A 21 -9.92 18.73 1.15
CA ASP A 21 -10.17 19.03 -0.26
C ASP A 21 -8.91 18.90 -1.14
N HIS A 22 -7.81 18.40 -0.58
CA HIS A 22 -6.55 18.26 -1.29
C HIS A 22 -6.28 16.82 -1.72
N MET A 23 -5.74 16.69 -2.94
CA MET A 23 -5.12 15.45 -3.40
C MET A 23 -3.64 15.45 -3.03
N VAL A 24 -3.19 14.41 -2.32
CA VAL A 24 -1.80 14.25 -1.90
C VAL A 24 -1.12 13.15 -2.70
N LEU A 25 0.06 13.47 -3.23
CA LEU A 25 0.94 12.50 -3.87
C LEU A 25 2.09 12.18 -2.92
N MET A 26 2.28 10.89 -2.64
CA MET A 26 3.36 10.38 -1.79
C MET A 26 4.17 9.34 -2.58
N ALA A 27 5.49 9.37 -2.42
CA ALA A 27 6.35 8.31 -2.95
C ALA A 27 6.10 6.98 -2.20
N GLY A 28 5.91 5.90 -2.95
CA GLY A 28 5.89 4.54 -2.39
C GLY A 28 7.29 3.98 -2.12
N PHE A 29 7.37 2.72 -1.68
CA PHE A 29 8.59 1.91 -1.50
C PHE A 29 9.59 2.38 -0.43
N THR A 30 9.53 3.65 -0.05
CA THR A 30 10.46 4.29 0.89
C THR A 30 9.78 4.68 2.20
N ALA A 31 10.56 4.77 3.27
CA ALA A 31 10.12 5.18 4.59
C ALA A 31 11.26 5.87 5.37
N GLY A 32 10.95 6.44 6.54
CA GLY A 32 11.94 6.96 7.47
C GLY A 32 12.10 6.04 8.67
N ASN A 33 13.34 5.72 9.07
CA ASN A 33 13.60 4.99 10.32
C ASN A 33 13.61 5.93 11.54
N GLU A 34 13.87 5.38 12.74
CA GLU A 34 13.92 6.13 14.00
C GLU A 34 15.01 7.22 14.04
N LYS A 35 16.07 7.07 13.24
CA LYS A 35 17.15 8.04 13.10
C LYS A 35 16.85 9.14 12.07
N GLY A 36 15.68 9.08 11.42
CA GLY A 36 15.29 9.98 10.34
C GLY A 36 15.97 9.66 9.00
N GLU A 37 16.59 8.48 8.87
CA GLU A 37 17.23 8.06 7.63
C GLU A 37 16.20 7.48 6.65
N LEU A 38 16.40 7.74 5.36
CA LEU A 38 15.61 7.13 4.29
C LEU A 38 15.94 5.64 4.18
N VAL A 39 14.92 4.79 4.27
CA VAL A 39 15.02 3.34 4.15
C VAL A 39 14.02 2.81 3.12
N VAL A 40 14.22 1.58 2.68
CA VAL A 40 13.33 0.90 1.72
C VAL A 40 12.50 -0.18 2.41
N LEU A 41 11.27 -0.38 1.95
CA LEU A 41 10.32 -1.35 2.51
C LEU A 41 10.49 -2.77 1.92
N GLY A 42 11.35 -2.93 0.92
CA GLY A 42 11.64 -4.24 0.32
C GLY A 42 10.62 -4.66 -0.72
N ARG A 43 10.43 -5.98 -0.89
CA ARG A 43 9.58 -6.55 -1.96
C ARG A 43 8.15 -6.00 -1.85
N ASN A 44 7.58 -5.60 -3.00
CA ASN A 44 6.26 -4.98 -3.13
C ASN A 44 6.09 -3.74 -2.24
N GLY A 45 7.18 -2.99 -2.02
CA GLY A 45 7.20 -1.88 -1.07
C GLY A 45 6.22 -0.76 -1.41
N SER A 46 5.86 -0.54 -2.68
CA SER A 46 4.83 0.45 -3.05
C SER A 46 3.43 0.01 -2.62
N ASP A 47 3.06 -1.25 -2.85
CA ASP A 47 1.79 -1.81 -2.39
C ASP A 47 1.71 -1.79 -0.86
N TYR A 48 2.84 -2.11 -0.20
CA TYR A 48 2.93 -2.05 1.25
C TYR A 48 2.80 -0.61 1.77
N SER A 49 3.42 0.39 1.12
CA SER A 49 3.23 1.81 1.44
C SER A 49 1.75 2.21 1.36
N ALA A 50 1.04 1.79 0.30
CA ALA A 50 -0.38 2.10 0.12
C ALA A 50 -1.22 1.47 1.25
N ALA A 51 -0.99 0.19 1.57
CA ALA A 51 -1.69 -0.50 2.65
C ALA A 51 -1.44 0.13 4.03
N VAL A 52 -0.19 0.51 4.33
CA VAL A 52 0.19 1.23 5.56
C VAL A 52 -0.52 2.57 5.64
N LEU A 53 -0.53 3.35 4.56
CA LEU A 53 -1.18 4.66 4.53
C LEU A 53 -2.70 4.53 4.72
N ALA A 54 -3.33 3.56 4.05
CA ALA A 54 -4.75 3.26 4.22
C ALA A 54 -5.09 2.90 5.68
N ALA A 55 -4.25 2.08 6.32
CA ALA A 55 -4.40 1.75 7.74
C ALA A 55 -4.26 2.98 8.65
N CYS A 56 -3.29 3.86 8.39
CA CYS A 56 -3.08 5.09 9.17
C CYS A 56 -4.24 6.08 9.03
N LEU A 57 -4.80 6.21 7.83
CA LEU A 57 -5.92 7.09 7.54
C LEU A 57 -7.28 6.49 7.93
N ARG A 58 -7.32 5.20 8.28
CA ARG A 58 -8.55 4.41 8.40
C ARG A 58 -9.41 4.54 7.15
N ALA A 59 -8.77 4.42 5.99
CA ALA A 59 -9.45 4.53 4.71
C ALA A 59 -10.47 3.40 4.54
N ASP A 60 -11.61 3.72 3.92
CA ASP A 60 -12.65 2.73 3.59
C ASP A 60 -12.17 1.72 2.53
N CYS A 61 -11.20 2.11 1.69
CA CYS A 61 -10.64 1.29 0.64
C CYS A 61 -9.14 1.58 0.41
N CYS A 62 -8.41 0.55 -0.02
CA CYS A 62 -7.05 0.65 -0.56
C CYS A 62 -7.08 0.06 -1.97
N GLU A 63 -6.87 0.89 -2.99
CA GLU A 63 -6.89 0.47 -4.39
C GLU A 63 -5.46 0.29 -4.90
N ILE A 64 -5.16 -0.90 -5.44
CA ILE A 64 -3.89 -1.19 -6.09
C ILE A 64 -4.12 -1.20 -7.60
N TRP A 65 -3.57 -0.19 -8.28
CA TRP A 65 -3.67 -0.04 -9.72
C TRP A 65 -2.48 -0.74 -10.39
N THR A 66 -2.78 -1.73 -11.22
CA THR A 66 -1.79 -2.59 -11.87
C THR A 66 -2.12 -2.80 -13.35
N ASP A 67 -1.27 -3.52 -14.07
CA ASP A 67 -1.38 -3.78 -15.51
C ASP A 67 -2.27 -4.98 -15.88
N VAL A 68 -2.99 -5.52 -14.89
CA VAL A 68 -3.98 -6.58 -15.02
C VAL A 68 -5.25 -6.21 -14.25
N ASP A 69 -6.40 -6.76 -14.64
CA ASP A 69 -7.71 -6.39 -14.06
C ASP A 69 -7.89 -6.77 -12.58
N GLY A 70 -6.95 -7.49 -11.99
CA GLY A 70 -6.99 -7.92 -10.60
C GLY A 70 -6.20 -9.20 -10.37
N VAL A 71 -6.61 -9.99 -9.38
CA VAL A 71 -5.96 -11.26 -9.04
C VAL A 71 -6.58 -12.40 -9.85
N TYR A 72 -5.72 -13.20 -10.48
CA TYR A 72 -6.11 -14.38 -11.25
C TYR A 72 -5.80 -15.67 -10.48
N THR A 73 -6.46 -16.78 -10.85
CA THR A 73 -6.19 -18.12 -10.27
C THR A 73 -4.73 -18.58 -10.42
N CYS A 74 -4.04 -18.09 -11.44
CA CYS A 74 -2.63 -18.29 -11.74
C CYS A 74 -2.17 -17.16 -12.68
N ASP A 75 -0.89 -17.12 -13.06
CA ASP A 75 -0.38 -16.09 -13.98
C ASP A 75 -1.06 -16.20 -15.36
N PRO A 76 -1.89 -15.22 -15.77
CA PRO A 76 -2.62 -15.26 -17.04
C PRO A 76 -1.70 -15.17 -18.26
N ARG A 77 -0.44 -14.73 -18.10
CA ARG A 77 0.55 -14.69 -19.18
C ARG A 77 1.11 -16.07 -19.49
N GLN A 78 1.03 -17.00 -18.54
CA GLN A 78 1.55 -18.37 -18.68
C GLN A 78 0.43 -19.38 -18.92
N VAL A 79 -0.76 -19.15 -18.36
CA VAL A 79 -1.91 -20.06 -18.44
C VAL A 79 -3.09 -19.33 -19.08
N PRO A 80 -3.43 -19.62 -20.35
CA PRO A 80 -4.52 -18.94 -21.07
C PRO A 80 -5.89 -19.07 -20.40
N ASP A 81 -6.12 -20.17 -19.67
CA ASP A 81 -7.38 -20.45 -18.98
C ASP A 81 -7.45 -19.83 -17.57
N ALA A 82 -6.49 -18.99 -17.19
CA ALA A 82 -6.49 -18.29 -15.90
C ALA A 82 -7.77 -17.46 -15.75
N ARG A 83 -8.42 -17.56 -14.59
CA ARG A 83 -9.70 -16.88 -14.33
C ARG A 83 -9.49 -15.74 -13.34
N LEU A 84 -10.09 -14.59 -13.64
CA LEU A 84 -10.15 -13.46 -12.71
C LEU A 84 -10.98 -13.85 -11.48
N LEU A 85 -10.43 -13.59 -10.29
CA LEU A 85 -11.10 -13.83 -9.03
C LEU A 85 -11.96 -12.61 -8.67
N LYS A 86 -13.24 -12.83 -8.40
CA LYS A 86 -14.19 -11.75 -8.04
C LYS A 86 -14.00 -11.25 -6.61
N SER A 87 -13.53 -12.11 -5.71
CA SER A 87 -13.32 -11.79 -4.30
C SER A 87 -12.34 -12.76 -3.68
N MET A 88 -11.52 -12.27 -2.75
CA MET A 88 -10.64 -13.07 -1.91
C MET A 88 -10.66 -12.52 -0.49
N SER A 89 -10.58 -13.41 0.50
CA SER A 89 -10.22 -13.06 1.87
C SER A 89 -8.70 -12.95 2.00
N TYR A 90 -8.23 -12.35 3.09
CA TYR A 90 -6.79 -12.30 3.41
C TYR A 90 -6.19 -13.68 3.74
N GLN A 91 -7.01 -14.64 4.19
CA GLN A 91 -6.64 -16.03 4.42
C GLN A 91 -7.48 -16.95 3.55
#